data_AF-A0A938GVU9-F1
#
_entry.id   AF-A0A938GVU9-F1
#
_cell.length_a   1.000
_cell.length_b   1.000
_cell.length_c   1.000
_cell.angle_alpha   90.00
_cell.angle_beta   90.00
_cell.angle_gamma   90.00
#
_symmetry.space_group_name_H-M   'P 1'
#
loop_
_entity.id
_entity.type
_entity.pdbx_description
1 polymer ?
#
loop_
_entity_poly.entity_id
_entity_poly.type
_entity_poly.pdbx_seq_one_letter_code
_entity_poly.pdbx_strand_id
1 'polypeptide(L)'
;MQDALMIALGTRRPQIRARWEDLLRAEKVSTPLANPDALVHLIDWTLDEVFRTLYSLPIRRRPLRAFTRADIDCPCGRNPLLTYFAAGEQAMQESLILSQAESLRLDPLERDTALRELNLALRHIARREIGAFCALCQFRDRASADDREVAHATVP
;
A
#
# COMPACT_ATOMS: atom_id res chain seq x y z
N MET A 1 -3.77 -17.05 4.46
CA MET A 1 -2.33 -17.26 4.29
C MET A 1 -1.88 -18.33 5.26
N GLN A 2 -0.97 -19.23 4.86
CA GLN A 2 -0.48 -20.29 5.75
C GLN A 2 0.36 -19.72 6.90
N ASP A 3 0.25 -20.32 8.10
CA ASP A 3 0.95 -19.84 9.31
C ASP A 3 2.47 -19.86 9.18
N ALA A 4 3.04 -20.87 8.52
CA ALA A 4 4.48 -20.95 8.29
C ALA A 4 4.99 -19.77 7.45
N LEU A 5 4.21 -19.35 6.44
CA LEU A 5 4.54 -18.21 5.59
C LEU A 5 4.37 -16.88 6.35
N MET A 6 3.36 -16.78 7.21
CA MET A 6 3.19 -15.65 8.13
C MET A 6 4.38 -15.52 9.09
N ILE A 7 4.87 -16.62 9.65
CA ILE A 7 6.07 -16.64 10.51
C ILE A 7 7.30 -16.23 9.71
N ALA A 8 7.51 -16.79 8.51
CA ALA A 8 8.64 -16.45 7.66
C ALA A 8 8.66 -14.95 7.30
N LEU A 9 7.50 -14.39 6.94
CA LEU A 9 7.36 -12.96 6.66
C LEU A 9 7.58 -12.11 7.92
N GLY A 10 7.11 -12.57 9.08
CA GLY A 10 7.35 -11.93 10.37
C GLY A 10 8.84 -11.88 10.75
N THR A 11 9.58 -12.96 10.52
CA THR A 11 11.05 -13.01 10.73
C THR A 11 11.80 -12.04 9.81
N ARG A 12 11.24 -11.76 8.62
CA ARG A 12 11.78 -10.81 7.65
C ARG A 12 11.41 -9.34 7.93
N ARG A 13 10.70 -9.06 9.02
CA ARG A 13 10.23 -7.70 9.32
C ARG A 13 11.33 -6.63 9.29
N PRO A 14 12.53 -6.84 9.86
CA PRO A 14 13.61 -5.85 9.76
C PRO A 14 14.06 -5.58 8.31
N GLN A 15 14.13 -6.64 7.49
CA GLN A 15 14.52 -6.54 6.08
C GLN A 15 13.43 -5.85 5.25
N ILE A 16 12.16 -6.15 5.51
CA ILE A 16 11.02 -5.46 4.90
C ILE A 16 11.10 -3.96 5.20
N ARG A 17 11.32 -3.60 6.48
CA ARG A 17 11.41 -2.20 6.90
C ARG A 17 12.55 -1.48 6.19
N ALA A 18 13.75 -2.07 6.19
CA ALA A 18 14.92 -1.48 5.51
C ALA A 18 14.67 -1.33 4.01
N ARG A 19 14.11 -2.34 3.35
CA ARG A 19 13.81 -2.30 1.93
C ARG A 19 12.75 -1.25 1.57
N TRP A 20 11.71 -1.13 2.40
CA TRP A 20 10.69 -0.09 2.23
C TRP A 20 11.31 1.30 2.38
N GLU A 21 12.16 1.51 3.38
CA GLU A 21 12.90 2.76 3.56
C GLU A 21 13.78 3.10 2.34
N ASP A 22 14.54 2.15 1.80
CA ASP A 22 15.35 2.34 0.60
C ASP A 22 14.49 2.76 -0.61
N LEU A 23 13.36 2.08 -0.82
CA LEU A 23 12.43 2.39 -1.91
C LEU A 23 11.81 3.78 -1.73
N LEU A 24 11.44 4.16 -0.51
CA LEU A 24 10.91 5.50 -0.22
C LEU A 24 11.94 6.60 -0.49
N ARG A 25 13.20 6.38 -0.10
CA ARG A 25 14.27 7.35 -0.30
C ARG A 25 14.68 7.49 -1.77
N ALA A 26 14.46 6.46 -2.59
CA ALA A 26 14.71 6.50 -4.03
C ALA A 26 13.65 7.30 -4.80
N GLU A 27 12.47 7.49 -4.22
CA GLU A 27 11.35 8.18 -4.87
C GLU A 27 11.50 9.71 -4.85
N LYS A 28 11.00 10.36 -5.89
CA LYS A 28 11.02 11.83 -5.98
C LYS A 28 9.98 12.43 -5.02
N VAL A 29 10.44 13.31 -4.13
CA VAL A 29 9.57 14.06 -3.22
C VAL A 29 8.63 14.97 -4.02
N SER A 30 7.33 14.66 -4.01
CA SER A 30 6.30 15.39 -4.77
C SER A 30 5.67 16.54 -3.99
N THR A 31 5.69 16.46 -2.65
CA THR A 31 5.17 17.50 -1.73
C THR A 31 6.04 17.57 -0.48
N PRO A 32 6.04 18.69 0.28
CA PRO A 32 6.77 18.77 1.55
C PRO A 32 6.37 17.69 2.57
N LEU A 33 5.11 17.23 2.51
CA LEU A 33 4.59 16.16 3.36
C LEU A 33 4.99 14.75 2.88
N ALA A 34 5.56 14.64 1.66
CA ALA A 34 6.08 13.40 1.10
C ALA A 34 7.57 13.20 1.40
N ASN A 35 8.10 13.86 2.46
CA ASN A 35 9.48 13.66 2.88
C ASN A 35 9.69 12.22 3.37
N PRO A 36 10.58 11.42 2.74
CA PRO A 36 10.87 10.05 3.15
C PRO A 36 11.28 9.94 4.62
N ASP A 37 12.08 10.89 5.14
CA ASP A 37 12.53 10.89 6.53
C ASP A 37 11.38 11.01 7.54
N ALA A 38 10.28 11.66 7.16
CA ALA A 38 9.09 11.71 8.00
C ALA A 38 8.27 10.42 7.88
N LEU A 39 8.15 9.89 6.66
CA LEU A 39 7.29 8.74 6.37
C LEU A 39 7.84 7.41 6.89
N VAL A 40 9.17 7.25 7.01
CA VAL A 40 9.79 6.02 7.54
C VAL A 40 9.33 5.68 8.96
N HIS A 41 8.93 6.68 9.75
CA HIS A 41 8.39 6.47 11.10
C HIS A 41 7.01 5.80 11.12
N LEU A 42 6.29 5.81 9.99
CA LEU A 42 5.00 5.14 9.86
C LEU A 42 5.14 3.65 9.54
N ILE A 43 6.34 3.20 9.09
CA ILE A 43 6.54 1.85 8.55
C ILE A 43 6.21 0.79 9.60
N ASP A 44 6.78 0.90 10.80
CA ASP A 44 6.60 -0.13 11.82
C ASP A 44 5.13 -0.28 12.24
N TRP A 45 4.42 0.83 12.43
CA TRP A 45 2.99 0.82 12.68
C TRP A 45 2.20 0.20 11.52
N THR A 46 2.57 0.53 10.27
CA THR A 46 1.88 0.00 9.09
C THR A 46 2.11 -1.50 8.95
N LEU A 47 3.31 -1.99 9.26
CA LEU A 47 3.61 -3.41 9.28
C LEU A 47 2.77 -4.13 10.33
N ASP A 48 2.66 -3.60 11.55
CA ASP A 48 1.76 -4.14 12.57
C ASP A 48 0.33 -4.26 12.06
N GLU A 49 -0.16 -3.22 11.39
CA GLU A 49 -1.51 -3.19 10.86
C GLU A 49 -1.73 -4.21 9.74
N VAL A 50 -0.73 -4.40 8.87
CA VAL A 50 -0.76 -5.41 7.80
C VAL A 50 -0.79 -6.80 8.40
N PHE A 51 0.13 -7.13 9.31
CA PHE A 51 0.18 -8.44 9.96
C PHE A 51 -1.13 -8.72 10.72
N ARG A 52 -1.63 -7.75 11.49
CA ARG A 52 -2.94 -7.85 12.17
C ARG A 52 -4.08 -8.11 11.18
N THR A 53 -4.07 -7.41 10.05
CA THR A 53 -5.08 -7.59 9.01
C THR A 53 -4.99 -8.98 8.40
N LEU A 54 -3.80 -9.46 8.06
CA LEU A 54 -3.56 -10.79 7.51
C LEU A 54 -4.02 -11.91 8.46
N TYR A 55 -3.67 -11.84 9.76
CA TYR A 55 -4.14 -12.80 10.76
C TYR A 55 -5.66 -12.80 10.91
N SER A 56 -6.31 -11.66 10.70
CA SER A 56 -7.77 -11.57 10.78
C SER A 56 -8.51 -12.06 9.53
N LEU A 57 -7.84 -12.21 8.38
CA LEU A 57 -8.52 -12.55 7.11
C LEU A 57 -9.36 -13.84 7.18
N PRO A 58 -8.85 -14.96 7.72
CA PRO A 58 -9.61 -16.22 7.72
C PRO A 58 -10.87 -16.18 8.59
N ILE A 59 -10.87 -15.35 9.63
CA ILE A 59 -11.94 -15.27 10.64
C ILE A 59 -12.91 -14.09 10.41
N ARG A 60 -12.67 -13.27 9.38
CA ARG A 60 -13.52 -12.11 9.08
C ARG A 60 -14.89 -12.54 8.57
N ARG A 61 -15.94 -12.05 9.25
CA ARG A 61 -17.34 -12.25 8.82
C ARG A 61 -17.66 -11.58 7.48
N ARG A 62 -17.02 -10.44 7.18
CA ARG A 62 -17.17 -9.72 5.92
C ARG A 62 -15.84 -9.73 5.17
N PRO A 63 -15.79 -10.27 3.94
CA PRO A 63 -14.56 -10.27 3.16
C PRO A 63 -14.12 -8.84 2.85
N LEU A 64 -12.81 -8.62 2.82
CA LEU A 64 -12.28 -7.37 2.31
C LEU A 64 -12.59 -7.27 0.82
N ARG A 65 -13.01 -6.08 0.39
CA ARG A 65 -13.26 -5.82 -1.02
C ARG A 65 -11.92 -5.81 -1.75
N ALA A 66 -11.83 -6.57 -2.84
CA ALA A 66 -10.69 -6.50 -3.73
C ALA A 66 -10.62 -5.09 -4.35
N PHE A 67 -9.48 -4.44 -4.15
CA PHE A 67 -9.15 -3.17 -4.77
C PHE A 67 -7.92 -3.35 -5.64
N THR A 68 -7.92 -2.71 -6.79
CA THR A 68 -6.75 -2.45 -7.60
C THR A 68 -6.06 -1.18 -7.08
N ARG A 69 -4.83 -0.96 -7.52
CA ARG A 69 -4.11 0.29 -7.23
C ARG A 69 -4.83 1.50 -7.84
N ALA A 70 -5.54 1.31 -8.96
CA ALA A 70 -6.34 2.35 -9.60
C ALA A 70 -7.57 2.75 -8.78
N ASP A 71 -8.07 1.87 -7.89
CA ASP A 71 -9.21 2.18 -7.01
C ASP A 71 -8.82 3.01 -5.77
N ILE A 72 -7.53 3.33 -5.60
CA ILE A 72 -7.05 4.17 -4.50
C ILE A 72 -7.21 5.63 -4.93
N ASP A 73 -8.36 6.20 -4.57
CA ASP A 73 -8.76 7.54 -5.00
C ASP A 73 -7.93 8.65 -4.30
N CYS A 74 -7.17 9.39 -5.10
CA CYS A 74 -6.63 10.70 -4.73
C CYS A 74 -6.70 11.64 -5.95
N PRO A 75 -7.80 12.38 -6.15
CA PRO A 75 -8.01 13.18 -7.35
C PRO A 75 -6.90 14.21 -7.60
N CYS A 76 -6.30 14.75 -6.54
CA CYS A 76 -5.24 15.74 -6.65
C CYS A 76 -3.83 15.14 -6.83
N GLY A 77 -3.66 13.82 -6.67
CA GLY A 77 -2.37 13.13 -6.80
C GLY A 77 -1.29 13.54 -5.78
N ARG A 78 -1.61 14.40 -4.81
CA ARG A 78 -0.65 15.02 -3.88
C ARG A 78 -0.61 14.36 -2.51
N ASN A 79 -1.34 13.28 -2.31
CA ASN A 79 -1.31 12.57 -1.03
C ASN A 79 0.05 11.87 -0.87
N PRO A 80 0.85 12.21 0.16
CA PRO A 80 2.17 11.63 0.38
C PRO A 80 2.11 10.11 0.59
N LEU A 81 0.97 9.59 1.03
CA LEU A 81 0.77 8.18 1.27
C LEU A 81 0.68 7.35 -0.03
N LEU A 82 0.50 7.97 -1.20
CA LEU A 82 0.48 7.25 -2.49
C LEU A 82 1.82 6.55 -2.75
N THR A 83 2.92 7.31 -2.69
CA THR A 83 4.28 6.77 -2.88
C THR A 83 4.67 5.87 -1.72
N TYR A 84 4.27 6.25 -0.49
CA TYR A 84 4.48 5.44 0.70
C TYR A 84 3.93 4.01 0.57
N PHE A 85 2.64 3.87 0.25
CA PHE A 85 2.02 2.54 0.11
C PHE A 85 2.49 1.81 -1.14
N ALA A 86 2.89 2.51 -2.21
CA ALA A 86 3.49 1.89 -3.38
C ALA A 86 4.83 1.21 -3.05
N ALA A 87 5.73 1.92 -2.37
CA ALA A 87 7.01 1.38 -1.91
C ALA A 87 6.81 0.21 -0.94
N GLY A 88 5.80 0.31 -0.06
CA GLY A 88 5.47 -0.76 0.88
C GLY A 88 4.90 -2.00 0.22
N GLU A 89 4.02 -1.83 -0.76
CA GLU A 89 3.50 -2.94 -1.56
C GLU A 89 4.65 -3.69 -2.23
N GLN A 90 5.59 -2.99 -2.85
CA GLN A 90 6.77 -3.61 -3.44
C GLN A 90 7.66 -4.32 -2.41
N ALA A 91 8.05 -3.67 -1.31
CA ALA A 91 8.91 -4.27 -0.29
C ALA A 91 8.32 -5.55 0.32
N MET A 92 7.00 -5.54 0.55
CA MET A 92 6.27 -6.69 1.08
C MET A 92 6.17 -7.82 0.05
N GLN A 93 5.90 -7.51 -1.22
CA GLN A 93 5.86 -8.50 -2.29
C GLN A 93 7.23 -9.16 -2.51
N GLU A 94 8.31 -8.38 -2.55
CA GLU A 94 9.67 -8.91 -2.65
C GLU A 94 9.97 -9.88 -1.50
N SER A 95 9.63 -9.50 -0.27
CA SER A 95 9.86 -10.35 0.91
C SER A 95 9.00 -11.60 0.96
N LEU A 96 7.77 -11.53 0.43
CA LEU A 96 6.91 -12.69 0.25
C LEU A 96 7.53 -13.67 -0.76
N ILE A 97 7.98 -13.17 -1.91
CA ILE A 97 8.61 -13.98 -2.96
C ILE A 97 9.86 -14.69 -2.40
N LEU A 98 10.72 -13.98 -1.66
CA LEU A 98 11.89 -14.57 -1.03
C LEU A 98 11.51 -15.65 -0.01
N SER A 99 10.46 -15.44 0.79
CA SER A 99 9.96 -16.43 1.75
C SER A 99 9.41 -17.68 1.06
N GLN A 100 8.74 -17.50 -0.08
CA GLN A 100 8.21 -18.60 -0.89
C GLN A 100 9.34 -19.36 -1.61
N ALA A 101 10.40 -18.68 -2.02
CA ALA A 101 11.56 -19.29 -2.67
C ALA A 101 12.36 -20.18 -1.71
N GLU A 102 12.48 -19.78 -0.44
CA GLU A 102 13.09 -20.60 0.61
C GLU A 102 12.20 -21.79 1.04
N SER A 103 10.89 -21.70 0.80
CA SER A 103 9.92 -22.73 1.14
C SER A 103 9.62 -23.63 -0.07
N LEU A 104 10.39 -24.72 -0.23
CA LEU A 104 10.30 -25.69 -1.33
C LEU A 104 8.95 -26.44 -1.50
N ARG A 105 7.90 -26.11 -0.72
CA ARG A 105 6.67 -26.92 -0.62
C ARG A 105 5.37 -26.24 -1.04
N LEU A 106 5.39 -24.95 -1.39
CA LEU A 106 4.17 -24.28 -1.86
C LEU A 106 3.88 -24.64 -3.32
N ASP A 107 2.65 -25.02 -3.60
CA ASP A 107 2.19 -25.14 -4.98
C ASP A 107 1.96 -23.74 -5.61
N PRO A 108 1.86 -23.62 -6.95
CA PRO A 108 1.64 -22.32 -7.59
C PRO A 108 0.36 -21.60 -7.13
N LEU A 109 -0.73 -22.32 -6.86
CA LEU A 109 -2.01 -21.74 -6.45
C LEU A 109 -1.92 -21.15 -5.03
N GLU A 110 -1.20 -21.81 -4.13
CA GLU A 110 -0.93 -21.32 -2.78
C GLU A 110 -0.08 -20.04 -2.81
N ARG A 111 0.92 -19.98 -3.71
CA ARG A 111 1.73 -18.76 -3.90
C ARG A 111 0.89 -17.58 -4.36
N ASP A 112 0.02 -17.80 -5.35
CA ASP A 112 -0.90 -16.78 -5.88
C ASP A 112 -1.91 -16.32 -4.84
N THR A 113 -2.42 -17.26 -4.04
CA THR A 113 -3.35 -16.96 -2.95
C THR A 113 -2.69 -16.08 -1.89
N ALA A 114 -1.48 -16.43 -1.46
CA ALA A 114 -0.73 -15.64 -0.48
C ALA A 114 -0.44 -14.22 -0.99
N LEU A 115 -0.03 -14.09 -2.27
CA LEU A 115 0.21 -12.77 -2.88
C LEU A 115 -1.07 -11.92 -2.94
N ARG A 116 -2.20 -12.55 -3.29
CA ARG A 116 -3.50 -11.89 -3.33
C ARG A 116 -3.95 -11.41 -1.96
N GLU A 117 -3.81 -12.23 -0.92
CA GLU A 117 -4.14 -11.87 0.45
C GLU A 117 -3.26 -10.73 0.97
N LEU A 118 -1.96 -10.77 0.68
CA LEU A 118 -1.02 -9.70 1.01
C LEU A 118 -1.45 -8.37 0.37
N ASN A 119 -1.68 -8.37 -0.94
CA ASN A 119 -2.10 -7.17 -1.66
C ASN A 119 -3.46 -6.66 -1.17
N LEU A 120 -4.39 -7.56 -0.85
CA LEU A 120 -5.69 -7.20 -0.29
C LEU A 120 -5.56 -6.49 1.06
N ALA A 121 -4.73 -7.02 1.97
CA ALA A 121 -4.50 -6.42 3.27
C ALA A 121 -3.86 -5.02 3.15
N LEU A 122 -2.80 -4.90 2.35
CA LEU A 122 -2.11 -3.63 2.12
C LEU A 122 -3.02 -2.58 1.49
N ARG A 123 -3.74 -2.93 0.41
CA ARG A 123 -4.62 -1.99 -0.29
C ARG A 123 -5.82 -1.57 0.55
N HIS A 124 -6.30 -2.45 1.42
CA HIS A 124 -7.35 -2.09 2.37
C HIS A 124 -6.88 -0.98 3.33
N ILE A 125 -5.68 -1.11 3.87
CA ILE A 125 -5.07 -0.10 4.76
C ILE A 125 -4.79 1.16 3.96
N ALA A 126 -4.17 1.04 2.78
CA ALA A 126 -3.86 2.16 1.91
C ALA A 126 -5.09 3.00 1.60
N ARG A 127 -6.19 2.37 1.18
CA ARG A 127 -7.46 3.07 0.89
C ARG A 127 -7.99 3.82 2.11
N ARG A 128 -7.93 3.20 3.30
CA ARG A 128 -8.41 3.81 4.55
C ARG A 128 -7.59 5.05 4.90
N GLU A 129 -6.26 4.93 4.91
CA GLU A 129 -5.36 6.01 5.32
C GLU A 129 -5.29 7.13 4.28
N ILE A 130 -5.22 6.79 2.98
CA ILE A 130 -5.24 7.76 1.90
C ILE A 130 -6.58 8.51 1.90
N GLY A 131 -7.70 7.79 2.06
CA GLY A 131 -9.02 8.40 2.15
C GLY A 131 -9.14 9.37 3.33
N ALA A 132 -8.66 8.97 4.52
CA ALA A 132 -8.66 9.81 5.72
C ALA A 132 -7.81 11.08 5.53
N PHE A 133 -6.62 10.96 4.96
CA PHE A 133 -5.76 12.11 4.67
C PHE A 133 -6.37 13.02 3.59
N CYS A 134 -6.89 12.44 2.51
CA CYS A 134 -7.58 13.18 1.44
C CYS A 134 -8.83 13.92 1.95
N ALA A 135 -9.48 13.43 3.01
CA ALA A 135 -10.60 14.12 3.63
C ALA A 135 -10.22 15.49 4.21
N LEU A 136 -8.94 15.68 4.57
CA LEU A 136 -8.37 16.89 5.15
C LEU A 136 -7.59 17.74 4.12
N CYS A 137 -7.43 17.25 2.89
CA CYS A 137 -6.56 17.87 1.89
C CYS A 137 -7.25 19.04 1.17
N GLN A 138 -6.70 20.25 1.28
CA GLN A 138 -7.21 21.47 0.64
C GLN A 138 -7.12 21.46 -0.90
N PHE A 139 -6.32 20.56 -1.49
CA PHE A 139 -6.14 20.45 -2.93
C PHE A 139 -7.15 19.52 -3.60
N ARG A 140 -8.01 18.83 -2.83
CA ARG A 140 -8.94 17.82 -3.35
C ARG A 140 -9.94 18.41 -4.36
N ASP A 141 -10.45 19.62 -4.10
CA ASP A 141 -11.55 20.19 -4.90
C ASP A 141 -11.04 21.13 -6.01
N ARG A 142 -9.80 21.62 -5.91
CA ARG A 142 -9.20 22.52 -6.92
C ARG A 142 -8.85 21.82 -8.24
N ALA A 143 -8.40 20.57 -8.21
CA ALA A 143 -8.12 19.80 -9.43
C ALA A 143 -9.41 19.47 -10.22
N SER A 144 -10.51 19.21 -9.51
CA SER A 144 -11.84 18.98 -10.10
C SER A 144 -12.46 20.24 -10.73
N ALA A 145 -12.00 21.42 -10.33
CA ALA A 145 -12.45 22.71 -10.86
C ALA A 145 -11.68 23.11 -12.12
N ASP A 146 -10.36 22.84 -12.16
CA ASP A 146 -9.48 23.14 -13.31
C ASP A 146 -9.87 22.33 -14.56
N ASP A 147 -10.33 21.07 -14.39
CA ASP A 147 -10.84 20.24 -15.50
C ASP A 147 -12.18 20.75 -16.09
N ARG A 148 -12.93 21.61 -15.37
CA ARG A 148 -14.16 22.23 -15.90
C ARG A 148 -13.90 23.51 -16.68
N GLU A 149 -12.79 24.20 -16.44
CA GLU A 149 -12.48 25.46 -17.10
C GLU A 149 -11.89 25.25 -18.50
N VAL A 150 -11.20 24.12 -18.74
CA VAL A 150 -10.71 23.74 -20.07
C VAL A 150 -11.83 23.26 -21.01
N ALA A 151 -12.89 22.63 -20.48
CA ALA A 151 -14.01 22.15 -21.28
C ALA A 151 -14.92 23.28 -21.81
N HIS A 152 -14.89 24.48 -21.21
CA HIS A 152 -15.71 25.62 -21.63
C HIS A 152 -15.01 26.60 -22.57
N ALA A 153 -13.71 26.42 -22.86
CA ALA A 153 -12.95 27.32 -23.74
C ALA A 153 -12.97 26.90 -25.23
N THR A 154 -13.76 25.89 -25.62
CA THR A 154 -13.81 25.41 -27.01
C THR A 154 -15.24 25.36 -27.55
N VAL A 155 -15.87 26.52 -27.71
CA VAL A 155 -17.00 26.69 -28.64
C VAL A 155 -16.84 28.06 -29.32
N PRO A 156 -16.61 28.13 -30.64
CA PRO A 156 -16.57 29.39 -31.38
C PRO A 156 -17.95 30.04 -31.52
#